data_AF-A0A0E0L4A1-F1
#
_entry.id   AF-A0A0E0L4A1-F1
#
_cell.length_a   1.000
_cell.length_b   1.000
_cell.length_c   1.000
_cell.angle_alpha   90.00
_cell.angle_beta   90.00
_cell.angle_gamma   90.00
#
_symmetry.space_group_name_H-M   'P 1'
#
loop_
_entity.id
_entity.type
_entity.pdbx_description
1 polymer ?
#
loop_
_entity_poly.entity_id
_entity_poly.type
_entity_poly.pdbx_seq_one_letter_code
_entity_poly.pdbx_strand_id
1 'polypeptide(L)'
;MFKKDDVGFAPEQLPPPGVKRPMCWCGDKCCFQISDDWDSYGQRYWMCRNYSYSLEKPKPVPKGRKGKAKIPVKEPEIPPPLCDFVEWIDNEMTEFDKSMIQSWRERQEEREERQRQRAAKEKAERERREELELRELARLNRERKSVLKIDQESWLGHSVRRMPGRKRQGRASTHDAPSSTSLESSMRCNVRV
;
A
#
# COMPACT_ATOMS: atom_id res chain seq x y z
N MET A 1 14.46 13.73 18.03
CA MET A 1 14.82 13.71 19.46
C MET A 1 14.60 15.10 20.00
N PHE A 2 13.40 15.38 20.50
CA PHE A 2 13.21 16.55 21.35
C PHE A 2 13.84 16.18 22.69
N LYS A 3 14.87 16.92 23.08
CA LYS A 3 15.39 16.85 24.45
C LYS A 3 14.22 17.19 25.37
N LYS A 4 13.73 16.21 26.12
CA LYS A 4 12.55 16.35 27.01
C LYS A 4 12.91 17.02 28.35
N ASP A 5 14.16 17.45 28.53
CA ASP A 5 14.65 17.99 29.80
C ASP A 5 14.58 19.53 29.90
N ASP A 6 14.15 20.24 28.85
CA ASP A 6 14.11 21.73 28.83
C ASP A 6 12.74 22.31 28.40
N VAL A 7 11.65 21.53 28.49
CA VAL A 7 10.29 22.12 28.48
C VAL A 7 9.81 22.06 29.91
N GLY A 8 10.01 23.16 30.64
CA GLY A 8 9.45 23.30 31.99
C GLY A 8 7.95 23.01 31.92
N PHE A 9 7.52 21.92 32.53
CA PHE A 9 6.10 21.61 32.68
C PHE A 9 5.41 22.83 33.30
N ALA A 10 4.26 23.21 32.75
CA ALA A 10 3.45 24.24 33.38
C ALA A 10 3.14 23.80 34.83
N PRO A 11 2.97 24.71 35.80
CA PRO A 11 2.68 24.33 37.18
C PRO A 11 1.48 23.38 37.31
N GLU A 12 0.50 23.53 36.41
CA GLU A 12 -0.69 22.69 36.30
C GLU A 12 -0.39 21.25 35.84
N GLN A 13 0.70 21.07 35.07
CA GLN A 13 1.16 19.79 34.56
C GLN A 13 2.07 19.04 35.55
N LEU A 14 2.51 19.67 36.64
CA LEU A 14 3.28 19.00 37.68
C LEU A 14 2.38 18.12 38.55
N PRO A 15 2.89 17.06 39.19
CA PRO A 15 2.11 16.28 40.15
C PRO A 15 1.57 17.20 41.26
N PRO A 16 0.33 16.99 41.73
CA PRO A 16 -0.26 17.84 42.76
C PRO A 16 0.63 17.95 44.02
N PRO A 17 0.74 19.14 44.63
CA PRO A 17 1.51 19.32 45.84
C PRO A 17 1.06 18.34 46.94
N GLY A 18 1.99 17.55 47.47
CA GLY A 18 1.71 16.55 48.52
C GLY A 18 1.56 15.11 48.02
N VAL A 19 1.47 14.86 46.71
CA VAL A 19 1.54 13.50 46.16
C VAL A 19 2.97 12.99 46.29
N LYS A 20 3.15 11.91 47.07
CA LYS A 20 4.48 11.31 47.26
C LYS A 20 4.88 10.55 46.00
N ARG A 21 6.10 10.79 45.54
CA ARG A 21 6.71 10.02 44.46
C ARG A 21 6.92 8.57 44.93
N PRO A 22 6.33 7.56 44.26
CA PRO A 22 6.47 6.17 44.63
C PRO A 22 7.89 5.65 44.34
N MET A 23 8.25 4.59 45.06
CA MET A 23 9.43 3.77 44.73
C MET A 23 8.96 2.59 43.91
N CYS A 24 9.60 2.34 42.77
CA CYS A 24 9.32 1.17 41.94
C CYS A 24 9.90 -0.10 42.57
N TRP A 25 9.64 -1.25 41.97
CA TRP A 25 10.21 -2.54 42.40
C TRP A 25 11.73 -2.63 42.26
N CYS A 26 12.37 -1.72 41.51
CA CYS A 26 13.83 -1.62 41.46
C CYS A 26 14.43 -0.94 42.72
N GLY A 27 13.61 -0.38 43.61
CA GLY A 27 14.08 0.41 44.77
C GLY A 27 14.42 1.87 44.44
N ASP A 28 14.36 2.26 43.17
CA ASP A 28 14.57 3.64 42.72
C ASP A 28 13.26 4.45 42.70
N LYS A 29 13.41 5.77 42.78
CA LYS A 29 12.28 6.71 42.65
C LYS A 29 11.78 6.76 41.20
N CYS A 30 10.46 6.65 41.03
CA CYS A 30 9.83 6.71 39.71
C CYS A 30 9.99 8.08 39.01
N CYS A 31 9.94 8.07 37.68
CA CYS A 31 9.88 9.26 36.84
C CYS A 31 8.44 9.71 36.64
N PHE A 32 8.26 11.02 36.50
CA PHE A 32 6.98 11.63 36.14
C PHE A 32 6.85 11.67 34.61
N GLN A 33 5.68 11.32 34.10
CA GLN A 33 5.32 11.45 32.68
C GLN A 33 3.87 11.93 32.51
N ILE A 34 3.60 12.43 31.32
CA ILE A 34 2.26 12.76 30.84
C ILE A 34 1.99 11.89 29.63
N SER A 35 0.83 11.23 29.61
CA SER A 35 0.43 10.39 28.49
C SER A 35 0.06 11.24 27.29
N ASP A 36 0.60 10.86 26.13
CA ASP A 36 0.28 11.38 24.81
C ASP A 36 -0.69 10.47 24.04
N ASP A 37 -1.13 9.36 24.65
CA ASP A 37 -2.07 8.42 24.07
C ASP A 37 -3.49 8.99 24.04
N TRP A 38 -4.25 8.65 23.00
CA TRP A 38 -5.61 9.16 22.76
C TRP A 38 -6.62 8.89 23.87
N ASP A 39 -6.46 7.77 24.59
CA ASP A 39 -7.37 7.35 25.66
C ASP A 39 -6.91 7.84 27.04
N SER A 40 -5.70 8.38 27.12
CA SER A 40 -5.10 8.85 28.38
C SER A 40 -4.42 10.21 28.21
N TYR A 41 -4.83 10.98 27.21
CA TYR A 41 -4.15 12.21 26.84
C TYR A 41 -4.20 13.20 27.99
N GLY A 42 -3.03 13.74 28.36
CA GLY A 42 -2.91 14.70 29.47
C GLY A 42 -2.90 14.06 30.87
N GLN A 43 -3.21 12.76 30.99
CA GLN A 43 -3.15 12.08 32.29
C GLN A 43 -1.70 11.88 32.73
N ARG A 44 -1.45 12.19 33.99
CA ARG A 44 -0.13 12.10 34.61
C ARG A 44 0.06 10.73 35.26
N TYR A 45 1.27 10.19 35.14
CA TYR A 45 1.62 8.92 35.77
C TYR A 45 3.09 8.88 36.20
N TRP A 46 3.35 8.03 37.18
CA TRP A 46 4.67 7.59 37.56
C TRP A 46 5.05 6.35 36.76
N MET A 47 6.27 6.32 36.21
CA MET A 47 6.82 5.11 35.59
C MET A 47 8.24 4.84 36.07
N CYS A 48 8.62 3.57 36.10
CA CYS A 48 10.02 3.20 36.35
C CYS A 48 10.95 3.73 35.25
N ARG A 49 12.18 4.11 35.61
CA ARG A 49 13.23 4.44 34.62
C ARG A 49 13.64 3.22 33.80
N ASN A 50 13.65 2.05 34.43
CA ASN A 50 13.92 0.76 33.82
C ASN A 50 12.63 0.07 33.32
N TYR A 51 11.66 0.86 32.81
CA TYR A 51 10.39 0.32 32.30
C TYR A 51 10.61 -0.64 31.15
N SER A 52 9.81 -1.71 31.10
CA SER A 52 9.94 -2.83 30.15
C SER A 52 9.92 -2.43 28.67
N TYR A 53 9.42 -1.24 28.37
CA TYR A 53 9.33 -0.67 27.01
C TYR A 53 10.52 0.23 26.63
N SER A 54 11.41 0.56 27.57
CA SER A 54 12.59 1.42 27.35
C SER A 54 13.81 0.66 26.84
N LEU A 55 13.61 -0.40 26.06
CA LEU A 55 14.63 -0.88 25.14
C LEU A 55 14.72 0.17 24.04
N GLU A 56 15.52 1.23 24.26
CA GLU A 56 16.00 2.06 23.15
C GLU A 56 16.56 1.09 22.12
N LYS A 57 15.77 0.82 21.06
CA LYS A 57 16.28 0.08 19.90
C LYS A 57 17.58 0.80 19.54
N PRO A 58 18.74 0.13 19.61
CA PRO A 58 19.99 0.80 19.28
C PRO A 58 19.81 1.38 17.89
N LYS A 59 19.95 2.71 17.78
CA LYS A 59 19.81 3.39 16.50
C LYS A 59 20.69 2.64 15.50
N PRO A 60 20.18 2.25 14.31
CA PRO A 60 21.05 1.68 13.31
C PRO A 60 22.13 2.72 13.02
N VAL A 61 23.36 2.40 13.43
CA VAL A 61 24.55 3.20 13.18
C VAL A 61 24.58 3.48 11.68
N PRO A 62 24.74 4.73 11.21
CA PRO A 62 24.91 5.01 9.79
C PRO A 62 26.07 4.15 9.30
N LYS A 63 25.84 3.29 8.28
CA LYS A 63 26.84 2.36 7.74
C LYS A 63 28.00 3.14 7.13
N GLY A 64 28.93 3.56 7.98
CA GLY A 64 30.25 4.04 7.63
C GLY A 64 31.13 2.87 7.22
N ARG A 65 31.57 2.93 5.96
CA ARG A 65 32.66 2.23 5.27
C ARG A 65 33.39 1.11 6.04
N LYS A 66 33.47 -0.05 5.36
CA LYS A 66 34.30 -1.23 5.66
C LYS A 66 35.64 -0.88 6.32
N GLY A 67 35.87 -1.41 7.53
CA GLY A 67 37.22 -1.58 8.04
C GLY A 67 37.36 -1.55 9.56
N LYS A 68 37.53 -2.75 10.12
CA LYS A 68 38.32 -3.10 11.33
C LYS A 68 37.59 -3.22 12.68
N ALA A 69 37.94 -4.34 13.32
CA ALA A 69 37.73 -4.79 14.70
C ALA A 69 36.28 -4.82 15.22
N LYS A 70 35.69 -6.04 15.23
CA LYS A 70 34.57 -6.36 16.10
C LYS A 70 35.07 -6.32 17.55
N ILE A 71 34.81 -5.24 18.27
CA ILE A 71 34.82 -5.25 19.73
C ILE A 71 33.76 -6.29 20.13
N PRO A 72 34.09 -7.33 20.91
CA PRO A 72 33.06 -8.17 21.50
C PRO A 72 32.36 -7.27 22.52
N VAL A 73 31.22 -6.73 22.13
CA VAL A 73 30.27 -6.21 23.11
C VAL A 73 29.89 -7.43 23.93
N LYS A 74 30.47 -7.56 25.13
CA LYS A 74 29.91 -8.41 26.16
C LYS A 74 28.53 -7.84 26.41
N GLU A 75 27.54 -8.48 25.81
CA GLU A 75 26.16 -8.37 26.23
C GLU A 75 26.15 -8.60 27.73
N PRO A 76 25.77 -7.60 28.55
CA PRO A 76 25.55 -7.86 29.96
C PRO A 76 24.52 -8.98 30.03
N GLU A 77 24.92 -10.16 30.52
CA GLU A 77 24.16 -11.42 30.39
C GLU A 77 22.79 -11.43 31.10
N ILE A 78 22.38 -10.32 31.69
CA ILE A 78 21.04 -10.17 32.26
C ILE A 78 20.65 -8.69 32.06
N PRO A 79 19.73 -8.34 31.14
CA PRO A 79 19.13 -7.01 31.19
C PRO A 79 18.53 -6.85 32.59
N PRO A 80 18.80 -5.74 33.30
CA PRO A 80 18.26 -5.55 34.64
C PRO A 80 16.76 -5.83 34.60
N PRO A 81 16.22 -6.61 35.56
CA PRO A 81 14.84 -7.09 35.51
C PRO A 81 13.93 -5.91 35.16
N LEU A 82 13.30 -6.02 33.99
CA LEU A 82 12.46 -4.96 33.46
C LEU A 82 11.34 -4.71 34.47
N CYS A 83 11.19 -3.47 34.90
CA CYS A 83 10.23 -3.11 35.93
C CYS A 83 9.06 -2.40 35.28
N ASP A 84 7.94 -3.09 35.18
CA ASP A 84 6.68 -2.62 34.62
C ASP A 84 5.84 -1.77 35.58
N PHE A 85 6.47 -1.23 36.64
CA PHE A 85 5.78 -0.35 37.57
C PHE A 85 5.29 0.92 36.86
N VAL A 86 3.96 1.07 36.83
CA VAL A 86 3.24 2.26 36.39
C VAL A 86 2.15 2.56 37.41
N GLU A 87 2.07 3.80 37.86
CA GLU A 87 1.03 4.27 38.77
C GLU A 87 0.46 5.60 38.26
N TRP A 88 -0.84 5.62 37.97
CA TRP A 88 -1.52 6.83 37.54
C TRP A 88 -1.69 7.81 38.71
N ILE A 89 -1.45 9.09 38.43
CA ILE A 89 -1.59 10.19 39.40
C ILE A 89 -3.00 10.76 39.31
N ASP A 90 -3.50 10.90 38.08
CA ASP A 90 -4.84 11.37 37.82
C ASP A 90 -5.79 10.18 37.71
N ASN A 91 -6.90 10.23 38.44
CA ASN A 91 -7.96 9.23 38.34
C ASN A 91 -9.03 9.63 37.32
N GLU A 92 -9.06 10.91 36.93
CA GLU A 92 -10.05 11.48 36.01
C GLU A 92 -9.38 12.42 35.02
N MET A 93 -9.71 12.29 33.73
CA MET A 93 -9.33 13.28 32.72
C MET A 93 -10.07 14.59 32.95
N THR A 94 -9.41 15.71 32.65
CA THR A 94 -10.08 17.02 32.69
C THR A 94 -11.18 17.09 31.63
N GLU A 95 -12.23 17.89 31.87
CA GLU A 95 -13.29 18.11 30.88
C GLU A 95 -12.75 18.75 29.59
N PHE A 96 -11.69 19.55 29.70
CA PHE A 96 -11.00 20.12 28.55
C PHE A 96 -10.34 19.03 27.69
N ASP A 97 -9.61 18.10 28.31
CA ASP A 97 -8.97 16.99 27.60
C ASP A 97 -10.01 16.06 26.99
N LYS A 98 -11.09 15.75 27.72
CA LYS A 98 -12.23 14.96 27.20
C LYS A 98 -12.82 15.61 25.94
N SER A 99 -13.13 16.91 26.00
CA SER A 99 -13.67 17.68 24.87
C SER A 99 -12.70 17.71 23.68
N MET A 100 -11.39 17.87 23.95
CA MET A 100 -10.36 17.85 22.92
C MET A 100 -10.27 16.49 22.23
N ILE A 101 -10.26 15.39 23.00
CA ILE A 101 -10.25 14.01 22.48
C ILE A 101 -11.50 13.76 21.62
N GLN A 102 -12.68 14.16 22.09
CA GLN A 102 -13.93 14.03 21.33
C GLN A 102 -13.85 14.78 19.99
N SER A 103 -13.47 16.07 20.02
CA SER A 103 -13.31 16.91 18.83
C SER A 103 -12.29 16.34 17.84
N TRP A 104 -11.27 15.63 18.32
CA TRP A 104 -10.33 14.95 17.45
C TRP A 104 -10.92 13.67 16.83
N ARG A 105 -11.68 12.87 17.60
CA ARG A 105 -12.35 11.66 17.09
C ARG A 105 -13.33 11.99 15.97
N GLU A 106 -14.18 12.99 16.18
CA GLU A 106 -15.12 13.49 15.17
C GLU A 106 -14.39 13.89 13.87
N ARG A 107 -13.26 14.60 14.00
CA ARG A 107 -12.42 14.96 12.85
C ARG A 107 -11.76 13.76 12.18
N GLN A 108 -11.45 12.68 12.90
CA GLN A 108 -10.98 11.45 12.25
C GLN A 108 -12.11 10.81 11.44
N GLU A 109 -13.27 10.65 12.06
CA GLU A 109 -14.45 10.04 11.44
C GLU A 109 -14.87 10.81 10.19
N GLU A 110 -14.92 12.14 10.24
CA GLU A 110 -15.22 12.97 9.07
C GLU A 110 -14.21 12.76 7.94
N ARG A 111 -12.91 12.67 8.26
CA ARG A 111 -11.87 12.43 7.26
C ARG A 111 -11.99 11.03 6.65
N GLU A 112 -12.25 10.02 7.46
CA GLU A 112 -12.50 8.66 7.00
C GLU A 112 -13.76 8.59 6.14
N GLU A 113 -14.84 9.24 6.53
CA GLU A 113 -16.08 9.27 5.76
C GLU A 113 -15.84 9.93 4.40
N ARG A 114 -15.16 11.08 4.36
CA ARG A 114 -14.77 11.74 3.10
C ARG A 114 -13.88 10.84 2.23
N GLN A 115 -13.05 9.98 2.81
CA GLN A 115 -12.29 8.97 2.06
C GLN A 115 -13.19 7.86 1.53
N ARG A 116 -14.10 7.32 2.35
CA ARG A 116 -15.07 6.31 1.95
C ARG A 116 -15.99 6.81 0.83
N GLN A 117 -16.48 8.05 0.93
CA GLN A 117 -17.29 8.68 -0.11
C GLN A 117 -16.52 8.84 -1.42
N ARG A 118 -15.23 9.21 -1.37
CA ARG A 118 -14.37 9.28 -2.57
C ARG A 118 -14.15 7.91 -3.18
N ALA A 119 -13.82 6.91 -2.37
CA ALA A 119 -13.65 5.53 -2.83
C ALA A 119 -14.94 4.96 -3.43
N ALA A 120 -16.11 5.25 -2.83
CA ALA A 120 -17.40 4.84 -3.36
C ALA A 120 -17.72 5.49 -4.71
N LYS A 121 -17.44 6.80 -4.84
CA LYS A 121 -17.62 7.53 -6.11
C LYS A 121 -16.69 7.00 -7.20
N GLU A 122 -15.42 6.79 -6.89
CA GLU A 122 -14.45 6.21 -7.84
C GLU A 122 -14.87 4.80 -8.27
N LYS A 123 -15.30 3.97 -7.30
CA LYS A 123 -15.80 2.62 -7.59
C LYS A 123 -17.03 2.66 -8.50
N ALA A 124 -17.99 3.53 -8.22
CA ALA A 124 -19.19 3.69 -9.04
C ALA A 124 -18.89 4.28 -10.44
N GLU A 125 -17.88 5.14 -10.57
CA GLU A 125 -17.42 5.61 -11.89
C GLU A 125 -16.74 4.48 -12.68
N ARG A 126 -15.88 3.70 -12.02
CA ARG A 126 -15.21 2.55 -12.62
C ARG A 126 -16.21 1.51 -13.12
N GLU A 127 -17.19 1.15 -12.29
CA GLU A 127 -18.23 0.20 -12.67
C GLU A 127 -19.05 0.69 -13.88
N ARG A 128 -19.40 1.98 -13.93
CA ARG A 128 -20.06 2.57 -15.11
C ARG A 128 -19.18 2.53 -16.36
N ARG A 129 -17.88 2.74 -16.22
CA ARG A 129 -16.95 2.63 -17.36
C ARG A 129 -16.85 1.19 -17.86
N GLU A 130 -16.71 0.23 -16.95
CA GLU A 130 -16.65 -1.20 -17.26
C GLU A 130 -17.96 -1.69 -17.90
N GLU A 131 -19.11 -1.21 -17.45
CA GLU A 131 -20.41 -1.53 -18.05
C GLU A 131 -20.51 -0.99 -19.50
N LEU A 132 -20.07 0.24 -19.73
CA LEU A 132 -20.03 0.83 -21.07
C LEU A 132 -19.06 0.06 -22.00
N GLU A 133 -17.87 -0.29 -21.50
CA GLU A 133 -16.90 -1.09 -22.24
C GLU A 133 -17.46 -2.49 -22.58
N LEU A 134 -18.16 -3.13 -21.64
CA LEU A 134 -18.80 -4.42 -21.87
C LEU A 134 -19.91 -4.33 -22.92
N ARG A 135 -20.70 -3.23 -22.89
CA ARG A 135 -21.76 -2.97 -23.87
C ARG A 135 -21.19 -2.74 -25.28
N GLU A 136 -20.13 -1.96 -25.40
CA GLU A 136 -19.44 -1.75 -26.68
C GLU A 136 -18.80 -3.04 -27.19
N LEU A 137 -18.17 -3.82 -26.32
CA LEU A 137 -17.60 -5.12 -26.69
C LEU A 137 -18.67 -6.08 -27.21
N ALA A 138 -19.86 -6.08 -26.59
CA ALA A 138 -21.00 -6.87 -27.07
C ALA A 138 -21.47 -6.41 -28.46
N ARG A 139 -21.47 -5.10 -28.75
CA ARG A 139 -21.78 -4.54 -30.08
C ARG A 139 -20.75 -4.98 -31.12
N LEU A 140 -19.46 -4.79 -30.84
CA LEU A 140 -18.36 -5.19 -31.74
C LEU A 140 -18.35 -6.70 -32.00
N ASN A 141 -18.69 -7.53 -31.01
CA ASN A 141 -18.78 -8.98 -31.18
C ASN A 141 -19.92 -9.37 -32.14
N ARG A 142 -21.08 -8.69 -32.06
CA ARG A 142 -22.18 -8.89 -33.02
C ARG A 142 -21.76 -8.50 -34.43
N GLU A 143 -21.11 -7.36 -34.60
CA GLU A 143 -20.59 -6.89 -35.90
C GLU A 143 -19.54 -7.85 -36.46
N ARG A 144 -18.57 -8.28 -35.64
CA ARG A 144 -17.55 -9.26 -36.03
C ARG A 144 -18.17 -10.59 -36.45
N LYS A 145 -19.18 -11.08 -35.72
CA LYS A 145 -19.93 -12.29 -36.09
C LYS A 145 -20.67 -12.13 -37.41
N SER A 146 -21.25 -10.96 -37.69
CA SER A 146 -21.89 -10.71 -39.00
C SER A 146 -20.88 -10.68 -40.13
N VAL A 147 -19.72 -10.03 -39.94
CA VAL A 147 -18.65 -10.01 -40.96
C VAL A 147 -18.12 -11.41 -41.23
N LEU A 148 -17.85 -12.20 -40.18
CA LEU A 148 -17.40 -13.59 -40.32
C LEU A 148 -18.41 -14.46 -41.06
N LYS A 149 -19.72 -14.25 -40.85
CA LYS A 149 -20.77 -14.94 -41.62
C LYS A 149 -20.75 -14.55 -43.09
N ILE A 150 -20.63 -13.26 -43.40
CA ILE A 150 -20.55 -12.76 -44.78
C ILE A 150 -19.31 -13.33 -45.47
N ASP A 151 -18.15 -13.34 -44.81
CA ASP A 151 -16.91 -13.91 -45.36
C ASP A 151 -17.03 -15.42 -45.61
N GLN A 152 -17.69 -16.15 -44.69
CA GLN A 152 -17.97 -17.57 -44.86
C GLN A 152 -18.87 -17.83 -46.08
N GLU A 153 -19.95 -17.07 -46.24
CA GLU A 153 -20.85 -17.15 -47.39
C GLU A 153 -20.13 -16.81 -48.70
N SER A 154 -19.28 -15.78 -48.68
CA SER A 154 -18.43 -15.39 -49.82
C SER A 154 -17.46 -16.51 -50.20
N TRP A 155 -16.79 -17.13 -49.23
CA TRP A 155 -15.88 -18.26 -49.45
C TRP A 155 -16.61 -19.47 -50.04
N LEU A 156 -17.78 -19.81 -49.50
CA LEU A 156 -18.63 -20.87 -50.05
C LEU A 156 -19.09 -20.54 -51.49
N GLY A 157 -19.50 -19.30 -51.76
CA GLY A 157 -19.90 -18.84 -53.09
C GLY A 157 -18.76 -18.82 -54.12
N HIS A 158 -17.53 -18.47 -53.69
CA HIS A 158 -16.33 -18.55 -54.51
C HIS A 158 -15.90 -19.99 -54.78
N SER A 159 -16.02 -20.89 -53.80
CA SER A 159 -15.76 -22.32 -53.97
C SER A 159 -16.70 -22.96 -54.99
N VAL A 160 -18.00 -22.61 -54.98
CA VAL A 160 -18.99 -23.12 -55.95
C VAL A 160 -18.70 -22.61 -57.38
N ARG A 161 -18.23 -21.37 -57.54
CA ARG A 161 -17.80 -20.83 -58.86
C ARG A 161 -16.51 -21.44 -59.40
N ARG A 162 -15.70 -22.07 -58.55
CA ARG A 162 -14.43 -22.74 -58.90
C ARG A 162 -14.57 -24.23 -59.23
N MET A 163 -15.73 -24.68 -59.71
CA MET A 163 -15.85 -25.99 -60.36
C MET A 163 -15.63 -25.83 -61.88
N PRO A 164 -14.42 -26.06 -62.42
CA PRO A 164 -14.19 -26.02 -63.85
C PRO A 164 -14.91 -27.21 -64.52
N GLY A 165 -15.79 -26.89 -65.46
CA GLY A 165 -16.38 -27.87 -66.37
C GLY A 165 -15.28 -28.65 -67.10
N ARG A 166 -15.41 -29.98 -67.06
CA ARG A 166 -14.58 -30.93 -67.83
C ARG A 166 -14.73 -30.67 -69.34
N LYS A 167 -13.57 -30.54 -70.02
CA LYS A 167 -13.26 -30.73 -71.46
C LYS A 167 -13.95 -29.83 -72.52
N ARG A 168 -13.11 -29.05 -73.20
CA ARG A 168 -13.01 -29.08 -74.67
C ARG A 168 -11.55 -29.29 -75.09
N GLN A 169 -11.34 -30.29 -75.93
CA GLN A 169 -10.08 -30.61 -76.61
C GLN A 169 -9.81 -29.57 -77.70
N GLY A 170 -8.54 -29.26 -77.98
CA GLY A 170 -8.17 -28.70 -79.29
C GLY A 170 -6.99 -27.74 -79.34
N ARG A 171 -5.80 -28.32 -79.55
CA ARG A 171 -4.63 -27.84 -80.32
C ARG A 171 -3.77 -26.67 -79.83
N ALA A 172 -2.48 -26.87 -80.13
CA ALA A 172 -1.29 -26.15 -79.74
C ALA A 172 -1.03 -24.87 -80.55
N SER A 173 -0.30 -23.91 -79.98
CA SER A 173 0.95 -23.40 -80.56
C SER A 173 1.73 -22.52 -79.55
N THR A 174 2.92 -23.01 -79.19
CA THR A 174 4.24 -22.34 -79.12
C THR A 174 4.48 -20.91 -78.58
N HIS A 175 5.54 -20.82 -77.76
CA HIS A 175 6.46 -19.70 -77.46
C HIS A 175 5.88 -18.55 -76.59
N ASP A 176 6.47 -18.07 -75.48
CA ASP A 176 7.84 -18.06 -74.96
C ASP A 176 7.87 -17.94 -73.42
N ALA A 177 9.02 -18.20 -72.81
CA ALA A 177 9.40 -17.90 -71.42
C ALA A 177 10.83 -17.32 -71.44
N PRO A 178 11.41 -16.83 -70.31
CA PRO A 178 10.85 -16.17 -69.14
C PRO A 178 11.64 -14.87 -68.80
N SER A 179 11.14 -14.05 -67.86
CA SER A 179 12.01 -13.15 -67.10
C SER A 179 11.58 -13.04 -65.64
N SER A 180 12.46 -13.56 -64.79
CA SER A 180 12.51 -13.53 -63.34
C SER A 180 12.59 -12.11 -62.77
N THR A 181 12.03 -11.92 -61.56
CA THR A 181 12.77 -11.31 -60.45
C THR A 181 12.12 -11.71 -59.13
N SER A 182 12.94 -12.31 -58.26
CA SER A 182 12.63 -12.62 -56.87
C SER A 182 12.63 -11.36 -56.02
N LEU A 183 11.92 -11.36 -54.90
CA LEU A 183 12.48 -10.96 -53.60
C LEU A 183 11.56 -11.40 -52.46
N GLU A 184 12.02 -12.44 -51.76
CA GLU A 184 11.65 -12.77 -50.39
C GLU A 184 12.28 -11.77 -49.39
N SER A 185 11.82 -11.89 -48.13
CA SER A 185 12.38 -11.38 -46.86
C SER A 185 11.72 -10.09 -46.35
N SER A 186 11.24 -9.96 -45.10
CA SER A 186 11.44 -10.77 -43.90
C SER A 186 10.36 -10.38 -42.87
N MET A 187 9.62 -11.35 -42.33
CA MET A 187 8.93 -11.17 -41.04
C MET A 187 9.94 -11.41 -39.93
N ARG A 188 10.17 -10.42 -39.06
CA ARG A 188 10.77 -10.63 -37.73
C ARG A 188 9.78 -10.20 -36.66
N CYS A 189 9.18 -11.20 -36.02
CA CYS A 189 8.62 -11.07 -34.68
C CYS A 189 9.78 -10.94 -33.69
N ASN A 190 9.73 -9.95 -32.81
CA ASN A 190 10.50 -9.95 -31.57
C ASN A 190 9.51 -9.78 -30.41
N VAL A 191 9.21 -10.90 -29.77
CA VAL A 191 8.71 -10.97 -28.39
C VAL A 191 9.96 -10.95 -27.51
N ARG A 192 10.03 -10.01 -26.56
CA ARG A 192 11.02 -10.07 -25.47
C ARG A 192 10.26 -10.32 -24.17
N VAL A 193 10.73 -11.37 -23.49
CA VAL A 193 10.46 -11.75 -22.09
C VAL A 193 11.10 -10.73 -21.16
#